data_AF-A0A0W4ZIR9-F1
#
_entry.id   AF-A0A0W4ZIR9-F1
#
_cell.length_a   1.000
_cell.length_b   1.000
_cell.length_c   1.000
_cell.angle_alpha   90.00
_cell.angle_beta   90.00
_cell.angle_gamma   90.00
#
_symmetry.space_group_name_H-M   'P 1'
#
loop_
_entity.id
_entity.type
_entity.pdbx_description
1 polymer ?
#
loop_
_entity_poly.entity_id
_entity_poly.type
_entity_poly.pdbx_seq_one_letter_code
_entity_poly.pdbx_strand_id
1 'polypeptide(L)'
;MRGVCAVSDGQAVDDASGRIAELVLKEDQHRQLVPDVPDAEGQLEIGTRIRVRGTFQRWHGRRQIQVIKLGMGERMHAVAAGLLTASADRGRGSKRPKYRDSGVGGASAAERGGSFKGMDSRCGHEAGMMYGSIRLGEVESFRTIKEEEHTMQNLERLVLNRAVENSLREFTVSVLRVDREIEYAAKCIVMRGRQKSEQDQVDGKNRVSASEVSMGTSWSQSIEICRTIRSCLRKLVNSGLILHVDRAVGVYATVGDWNLRRLIRHCCRDALYKWKCSKKRDLVKERLVITSKDIWLKIRNHGDEWRHVNKTLVTNMISKIMPTLSGWYYAGKGRWILYK
;
A
#
# COMPACT_ATOMS: atom_id res chain seq x y z
N MET A 1 -4.72 -52.41 -8.51
CA MET A 1 -5.56 -51.23 -8.25
C MET A 1 -4.64 -50.12 -7.76
N ARG A 2 -4.50 -49.02 -8.52
CA ARG A 2 -3.64 -47.88 -8.14
C ARG A 2 -4.57 -46.74 -7.70
N GLY A 3 -4.36 -46.26 -6.48
CA GLY A 3 -5.14 -45.19 -5.89
C GLY A 3 -5.01 -43.92 -6.73
N VAL A 4 -6.15 -43.30 -7.00
CA VAL A 4 -6.24 -41.95 -7.56
C VAL A 4 -6.05 -40.99 -6.39
N CYS A 5 -4.85 -40.40 -6.26
CA CYS A 5 -4.64 -39.27 -5.36
C CYS A 5 -5.29 -38.04 -6.00
N ALA A 6 -6.50 -37.69 -5.53
CA ALA A 6 -7.06 -36.37 -5.78
C ALA A 6 -6.20 -35.34 -5.04
N VAL A 7 -5.42 -34.54 -5.77
CA VAL A 7 -4.70 -33.39 -5.19
C VAL A 7 -5.64 -32.20 -5.21
N SER A 8 -6.57 -32.15 -4.25
CA SER A 8 -7.70 -31.20 -4.28
C SER A 8 -7.45 -29.84 -3.63
N ASP A 9 -6.25 -29.53 -3.13
CA ASP A 9 -5.97 -28.23 -2.51
C ASP A 9 -4.66 -27.63 -3.05
N GLY A 10 -4.75 -26.43 -3.64
CA GLY A 10 -3.59 -25.72 -4.19
C GLY A 10 -2.52 -25.43 -3.14
N GLN A 11 -1.24 -25.63 -3.47
CA GLN A 11 -0.14 -25.36 -2.56
C GLN A 11 0.27 -23.89 -2.59
N ALA A 12 0.36 -23.24 -1.42
CA ALA A 12 0.77 -21.85 -1.30
C ALA A 12 2.30 -21.71 -1.24
N VAL A 13 2.85 -20.77 -2.01
CA VAL A 13 4.29 -20.46 -2.05
C VAL A 13 4.52 -18.98 -1.77
N ASP A 14 5.54 -18.70 -0.95
CA ASP A 14 6.03 -17.36 -0.65
C ASP A 14 7.40 -17.16 -1.30
N ASP A 15 7.51 -16.16 -2.17
CA ASP A 15 8.75 -15.76 -2.84
C ASP A 15 9.49 -14.62 -2.10
N ALA A 16 9.06 -14.31 -0.87
CA ALA A 16 9.50 -13.17 -0.07
C ALA A 16 9.25 -11.81 -0.72
N SER A 17 8.46 -11.72 -1.81
CA SER A 17 8.01 -10.45 -2.39
C SER A 17 6.89 -9.80 -1.56
N GLY A 18 6.54 -10.37 -0.40
CA GLY A 18 5.40 -9.96 0.41
C GLY A 18 4.03 -10.36 -0.18
N ARG A 19 4.00 -11.30 -1.12
CA ARG A 19 2.77 -11.80 -1.74
C ARG A 19 2.85 -13.31 -1.93
N ILE A 20 1.80 -14.01 -1.49
CA ILE A 20 1.68 -15.46 -1.68
C ILE A 20 1.11 -15.75 -3.08
N ALA A 21 1.63 -16.78 -3.74
CA ALA A 21 1.08 -17.34 -4.96
C ALA A 21 0.62 -18.78 -4.71
N GLU A 22 -0.51 -19.16 -5.30
CA GLU A 22 -1.04 -20.52 -5.25
C GLU A 22 -0.57 -21.29 -6.48
N LEU A 23 0.00 -22.47 -6.28
CA LEU A 23 0.40 -23.37 -7.34
C LEU A 23 -0.79 -24.22 -7.76
N VAL A 24 -1.13 -24.14 -9.05
CA VAL A 24 -2.18 -24.96 -9.65
C VAL A 24 -1.51 -26.05 -10.46
N LEU A 25 -1.64 -27.28 -9.98
CA LEU A 25 -1.17 -28.49 -10.65
C LEU A 25 -2.37 -29.10 -11.41
N LYS A 26 -2.31 -29.20 -12.75
CA LYS A 26 -3.32 -29.91 -13.56
C LYS A 26 -2.96 -31.39 -13.72
N GLU A 27 -3.72 -32.28 -13.11
CA GLU A 27 -3.46 -33.73 -13.09
C GLU A 27 -3.06 -34.31 -14.46
N ASP A 28 -3.72 -33.88 -15.54
CA ASP A 28 -3.50 -34.35 -16.91
C ASP A 28 -2.11 -34.02 -17.47
N GLN A 29 -1.46 -32.97 -16.96
CA GLN A 29 -0.17 -32.47 -17.43
C GLN A 29 1.01 -32.93 -16.54
N HIS A 30 0.73 -33.56 -15.39
CA HIS A 30 1.73 -33.80 -14.34
C HIS A 30 2.23 -35.25 -14.22
N ARG A 31 1.84 -36.17 -15.09
CA ARG A 31 2.41 -37.54 -15.08
C ARG A 31 3.94 -37.58 -15.22
N GLN A 32 4.57 -36.53 -15.73
CA GLN A 32 6.02 -36.38 -15.88
C GLN A 32 6.65 -35.35 -14.93
N LEU A 33 5.87 -34.79 -14.00
CA LEU A 33 6.30 -33.72 -13.08
C LEU A 33 6.37 -34.19 -11.63
N VAL A 34 6.37 -35.51 -11.42
CA VAL A 34 6.74 -36.13 -10.16
C VAL A 34 8.15 -35.60 -9.82
N PRO A 35 8.34 -34.90 -8.70
CA PRO A 35 9.67 -34.56 -8.23
C PRO A 35 10.48 -35.86 -8.12
N ASP A 36 11.80 -35.84 -8.38
CA ASP A 36 12.63 -37.02 -8.12
C ASP A 36 12.60 -37.46 -6.64
N VAL A 37 12.04 -36.64 -5.74
CA VAL A 37 11.62 -37.06 -4.40
C VAL A 37 10.41 -36.23 -3.95
N PRO A 38 9.22 -36.84 -3.84
CA PRO A 38 8.36 -36.61 -2.69
C PRO A 38 8.38 -37.86 -1.80
N ASP A 39 7.93 -37.70 -0.56
CA ASP A 39 7.57 -38.82 0.30
C ASP A 39 6.61 -39.81 -0.41
N ALA A 40 6.36 -40.97 0.21
CA ALA A 40 5.46 -41.99 -0.33
C ALA A 40 4.01 -41.47 -0.60
N GLU A 41 3.70 -40.26 -0.12
CA GLU A 41 2.39 -39.62 -0.18
C GLU A 41 2.31 -38.46 -1.18
N GLY A 42 3.42 -38.07 -1.82
CA GLY A 42 3.44 -37.02 -2.84
C GLY A 42 3.37 -35.60 -2.29
N GLN A 43 3.62 -35.38 -1.00
CA GLN A 43 3.54 -34.07 -0.35
C GLN A 43 4.91 -33.35 -0.34
N LEU A 44 4.87 -32.02 -0.39
CA LEU A 44 6.05 -31.18 -0.21
C LEU A 44 6.09 -30.72 1.24
N GLU A 45 7.20 -30.96 1.94
CA GLU A 45 7.38 -30.47 3.31
C GLU A 45 7.37 -28.93 3.35
N ILE A 46 6.71 -28.36 4.37
CA ILE A 46 6.70 -26.91 4.61
C ILE A 46 8.13 -26.41 4.79
N GLY A 47 8.50 -25.36 4.05
CA GLY A 47 9.85 -24.79 4.06
C GLY A 47 10.75 -25.32 2.94
N THR A 48 10.30 -26.31 2.16
CA THR A 48 11.02 -26.77 0.97
C THR A 48 11.15 -25.65 -0.06
N ARG A 49 12.38 -25.39 -0.50
CA ARG A 49 12.64 -24.44 -1.58
C ARG A 49 12.44 -25.12 -2.92
N ILE A 50 11.51 -24.59 -3.69
CA ILE A 50 11.16 -25.10 -5.02
C ILE A 50 11.39 -24.02 -6.07
N ARG A 51 11.82 -24.46 -7.26
CA ARG A 51 11.90 -23.64 -8.47
C ARG A 51 10.71 -24.00 -9.35
N VAL A 52 9.80 -23.04 -9.52
CA VAL A 52 8.59 -23.20 -10.32
C VAL A 52 8.76 -22.48 -11.65
N ARG A 53 8.52 -23.18 -12.76
CA ARG A 53 8.27 -22.57 -14.07
C ARG A 53 6.80 -22.76 -14.39
N GLY A 54 6.09 -21.70 -14.71
CA GLY A 54 4.67 -21.77 -14.99
C GLY A 54 4.14 -20.52 -15.67
N THR A 55 2.86 -20.52 -16.01
CA THR A 55 2.14 -19.33 -16.46
C THR A 55 1.49 -18.65 -15.26
N PHE A 56 1.83 -17.38 -15.08
CA PHE A 56 1.24 -16.58 -14.02
C PHE A 56 -0.17 -16.13 -14.43
N GLN A 57 -1.16 -16.39 -13.57
CA GLN A 57 -2.56 -16.02 -13.78
C GLN A 57 -3.09 -15.29 -12.54
N ARG A 58 -4.07 -14.41 -12.74
CA ARG A 58 -4.76 -13.75 -11.63
C ARG A 58 -6.24 -14.11 -11.71
N TRP A 59 -6.70 -14.96 -10.79
CA TRP A 59 -8.08 -15.45 -10.76
C TRP A 59 -8.73 -15.04 -9.44
N HIS A 60 -9.89 -14.37 -9.49
CA HIS A 60 -10.59 -13.81 -8.31
C HIS A 60 -9.68 -13.03 -7.34
N GLY A 61 -8.74 -12.24 -7.87
CA GLY A 61 -7.80 -11.45 -7.07
C GLY A 61 -6.61 -12.24 -6.50
N ARG A 62 -6.65 -13.57 -6.53
CA ARG A 62 -5.53 -14.44 -6.11
C ARG A 62 -4.49 -14.56 -7.21
N ARG A 63 -3.22 -14.64 -6.81
CA ARG A 63 -2.10 -14.92 -7.71
C ARG A 63 -1.98 -16.43 -7.84
N GLN A 64 -2.13 -16.96 -9.04
CA GLN A 64 -1.97 -18.38 -9.32
C GLN A 64 -0.83 -18.58 -10.31
N ILE A 65 -0.08 -19.65 -10.13
CA ILE A 65 0.92 -20.11 -11.10
C ILE A 65 0.47 -21.47 -11.57
N GLN A 66 0.01 -21.55 -12.82
CA GLN A 66 -0.23 -22.83 -13.45
C GLN A 66 1.14 -23.45 -13.77
N VAL A 67 1.48 -24.52 -13.05
CA VAL A 67 2.83 -25.09 -13.07
C VAL A 67 3.05 -25.83 -14.38
N ILE A 68 4.15 -25.49 -15.07
CA ILE A 68 4.64 -26.19 -16.28
C ILE A 68 5.82 -27.10 -15.91
N LYS A 69 6.69 -26.66 -15.00
CA LYS A 69 7.82 -27.46 -14.50
C LYS A 69 8.09 -27.11 -13.04
N LEU A 70 8.32 -28.15 -12.23
CA LEU A 70 8.73 -28.02 -10.84
C LEU A 70 10.12 -28.65 -10.69
N GLY A 71 11.02 -27.99 -9.97
CA GLY A 71 12.33 -28.53 -9.63
C GLY A 71 12.70 -28.18 -8.19
N MET A 72 13.45 -29.04 -7.52
CA MET A 72 13.97 -28.75 -6.18
C MET A 72 15.07 -27.67 -6.26
N GLY A 73 15.05 -26.71 -5.35
CA GLY A 73 16.13 -25.73 -5.22
C GLY A 73 17.35 -26.38 -4.58
N GLU A 74 18.52 -26.31 -5.23
CA GLU A 74 19.77 -26.84 -4.68
C GLU A 74 20.08 -26.24 -3.29
N ARG A 75 20.62 -27.07 -2.39
CA ARG A 75 21.03 -26.67 -1.04
C ARG A 75 22.09 -25.55 -1.10
N MET A 76 21.66 -24.33 -0.78
CA MET A 76 22.36 -23.14 -0.23
C MET A 76 23.80 -22.75 -0.63
N HIS A 77 24.49 -23.38 -1.57
CA HIS A 77 25.81 -22.87 -2.01
C HIS A 77 25.74 -21.88 -3.20
N ALA A 78 24.59 -21.69 -3.84
CA ALA A 78 24.46 -20.88 -5.07
C ALA A 78 23.40 -19.75 -5.03
N VAL A 79 23.06 -19.23 -3.84
CA VAL A 79 21.96 -18.25 -3.67
C VAL A 79 22.25 -16.89 -4.36
N ALA A 80 23.52 -16.50 -4.50
CA ALA A 80 23.88 -15.23 -5.12
C ALA A 80 23.65 -15.20 -6.65
N ALA A 81 23.78 -16.34 -7.35
CA ALA A 81 23.73 -16.38 -8.81
C ALA A 81 22.30 -16.31 -9.39
N GLY A 82 21.31 -16.85 -8.68
CA GLY A 82 19.91 -16.93 -9.15
C GLY A 82 19.14 -15.61 -9.09
N LEU A 83 19.41 -14.77 -8.08
CA LEU A 83 18.80 -13.43 -7.98
C LEU A 83 19.37 -12.46 -9.03
N LEU A 84 20.65 -12.61 -9.39
CA LEU A 84 21.31 -11.79 -10.41
C LEU A 84 20.79 -12.10 -11.83
N THR A 85 20.48 -13.36 -12.15
CA THR A 85 19.95 -13.74 -13.47
C THR A 85 18.52 -13.23 -13.71
N ALA A 86 17.64 -13.24 -12.70
CA ALA A 86 16.28 -12.70 -12.82
C ALA A 86 16.23 -11.17 -13.00
N SER A 87 17.27 -10.46 -12.59
CA SER A 87 17.42 -9.01 -12.81
C SER A 87 17.99 -8.70 -14.20
N ALA A 88 18.90 -9.52 -14.71
CA ALA A 88 19.52 -9.33 -16.03
C ALA A 88 18.55 -9.55 -17.21
N ASP A 89 17.60 -10.50 -17.09
CA ASP A 89 16.66 -10.82 -18.17
C ASP A 89 15.54 -9.76 -18.38
N ARG A 90 15.37 -8.80 -17.47
CA ARG A 90 14.42 -7.68 -17.69
C ARG A 90 14.93 -6.65 -18.71
N GLY A 91 16.17 -6.77 -19.19
CA GLY A 91 16.80 -5.82 -20.11
C GLY A 91 16.68 -6.16 -21.61
N ARG A 92 16.19 -7.34 -22.01
CA ARG A 92 16.13 -7.73 -23.43
C ARG A 92 14.76 -8.25 -23.83
N GLY A 93 14.05 -7.47 -24.66
CA GLY A 93 13.03 -8.00 -25.56
C GLY A 93 11.63 -7.43 -25.40
N SER A 94 11.41 -6.22 -25.89
CA SER A 94 10.08 -5.81 -26.38
C SER A 94 10.26 -5.05 -27.70
N LYS A 95 10.23 -5.79 -28.81
CA LYS A 95 10.11 -5.21 -30.16
C LYS A 95 8.66 -4.74 -30.32
N ARG A 96 8.44 -3.42 -30.30
CA ARG A 96 7.15 -2.81 -30.66
C ARG A 96 6.94 -2.87 -32.17
N PRO A 97 5.71 -3.10 -32.66
CA PRO A 97 5.42 -3.06 -34.09
C PRO A 97 5.46 -1.61 -34.60
N LYS A 98 6.11 -1.42 -35.75
CA LYS A 98 6.11 -0.17 -36.54
C LYS A 98 4.73 0.04 -37.14
N TYR A 99 4.05 1.12 -36.76
CA TYR A 99 2.92 1.64 -37.52
C TYR A 99 3.44 2.66 -38.54
N ARG A 100 3.01 2.47 -39.79
CA ARG A 100 3.35 3.27 -40.96
C ARG A 100 2.74 4.67 -40.87
N ASP A 101 3.52 5.62 -41.36
CA ASP A 101 3.15 6.97 -41.75
C ASP A 101 2.08 6.99 -42.85
N SER A 102 1.18 7.96 -42.74
CA SER A 102 0.56 8.63 -43.88
C SER A 102 0.42 10.10 -43.52
N GLY A 103 1.31 10.92 -44.09
CA GLY A 103 1.29 12.38 -43.95
C GLY A 103 0.46 13.06 -45.04
N VAL A 104 -0.05 14.25 -44.70
CA VAL A 104 -0.35 15.41 -45.57
C VAL A 104 -0.30 16.62 -44.61
N GLY A 105 0.70 17.51 -44.66
CA GLY A 105 0.74 18.73 -45.50
C GLY A 105 -0.30 19.77 -45.05
N GLY A 106 -0.05 21.02 -44.65
CA GLY A 106 1.13 21.87 -44.55
C GLY A 106 0.72 23.32 -44.12
N ALA A 107 1.72 24.15 -43.77
CA ALA A 107 1.77 25.64 -43.79
C ALA A 107 0.74 26.45 -42.94
N SER A 108 1.01 27.64 -42.36
CA SER A 108 2.19 28.52 -42.29
C SER A 108 2.00 29.55 -41.14
N ALA A 109 3.14 30.04 -40.64
CA ALA A 109 3.44 31.37 -40.08
C ALA A 109 2.50 32.09 -39.08
N ALA A 110 3.03 32.44 -37.91
CA ALA A 110 3.20 33.85 -37.53
C ALA A 110 4.13 33.98 -36.30
N GLU A 111 5.14 34.81 -36.49
CA GLU A 111 6.12 35.27 -35.50
C GLU A 111 5.44 35.99 -34.32
N ARG A 112 5.97 35.77 -33.12
CA ARG A 112 6.08 36.83 -32.12
C ARG A 112 7.15 36.48 -31.10
N GLY A 113 8.30 37.12 -31.27
CA GLY A 113 9.38 37.13 -30.29
C GLY A 113 8.92 37.80 -28.99
N GLY A 114 9.11 37.09 -27.90
CA GLY A 114 8.97 37.59 -26.54
C GLY A 114 10.14 37.05 -25.72
N SER A 115 11.19 37.86 -25.61
CA SER A 115 12.37 37.61 -24.79
C SER A 115 11.97 37.53 -23.30
N PHE A 116 11.90 36.31 -22.74
CA PHE A 116 11.76 36.11 -21.30
C PHE A 116 13.14 35.82 -20.70
N LYS A 117 13.74 36.86 -20.10
CA LYS A 117 14.99 36.78 -19.34
C LYS A 117 14.73 36.13 -17.98
N GLY A 118 15.54 35.13 -17.66
CA GLY A 118 16.05 34.87 -16.30
C GLY A 118 15.04 34.38 -15.26
N MET A 119 14.84 33.06 -15.19
CA MET A 119 14.51 32.41 -13.93
C MET A 119 15.53 31.31 -13.69
N ASP A 120 16.43 31.59 -12.76
CA ASP A 120 17.43 30.65 -12.27
C ASP A 120 16.74 29.41 -11.68
N SER A 121 16.79 28.34 -12.45
CA SER A 121 16.38 26.99 -12.07
C SER A 121 17.44 26.38 -11.16
N ARG A 122 17.46 26.81 -9.89
CA ARG A 122 18.00 26.00 -8.79
C ARG A 122 16.86 25.28 -8.08
N CYS A 123 16.25 24.31 -8.75
CA CYS A 123 15.42 23.31 -8.09
C CYS A 123 16.29 22.13 -7.68
N GLY A 124 17.10 22.33 -6.63
CA GLY A 124 17.52 21.22 -5.78
C GLY A 124 16.26 20.52 -5.29
N HIS A 125 15.93 19.39 -5.90
CA HIS A 125 14.87 18.52 -5.45
C HIS A 125 15.32 17.86 -4.15
N GLU A 126 15.24 18.61 -3.06
CA GLU A 126 15.16 18.01 -1.73
C GLU A 126 13.88 17.18 -1.72
N ALA A 127 14.06 15.86 -1.72
CA ALA A 127 13.03 14.88 -1.43
C ALA A 127 12.63 14.95 0.06
N GLY A 128 12.29 16.16 0.54
CA GLY A 128 11.58 16.41 1.80
C GLY A 128 10.12 15.97 1.67
N MET A 129 9.93 14.71 1.30
CA MET A 129 8.67 14.01 1.50
C MET A 129 8.57 13.78 3.00
N MET A 130 7.71 14.54 3.68
CA MET A 130 6.61 13.93 4.43
C MET A 130 5.70 14.99 5.05
N TYR A 131 4.42 14.67 5.09
CA TYR A 131 3.33 15.35 5.81
C TYR A 131 3.42 16.88 5.93
N GLY A 132 2.72 17.59 5.05
CA GLY A 132 2.40 19.00 5.34
C GLY A 132 1.67 19.08 6.69
N SER A 133 2.32 19.69 7.68
CA SER A 133 1.81 20.13 8.99
C SER A 133 1.26 19.11 9.99
N ILE A 134 1.22 17.80 9.74
CA ILE A 134 1.13 16.86 10.87
C ILE A 134 2.55 16.78 11.41
N ARG A 135 2.87 17.61 12.42
CA ARG A 135 4.04 17.39 13.26
C ARG A 135 3.81 16.06 13.96
N LEU A 136 4.15 14.96 13.29
CA LEU A 136 4.41 13.73 13.98
C LEU A 136 5.61 14.08 14.84
N GLY A 137 5.37 14.30 16.14
CA GLY A 137 6.45 14.58 17.07
C GLY A 137 7.52 13.50 16.93
N GLU A 138 8.77 13.83 17.27
CA GLU A 138 9.78 12.81 17.43
C GLU A 138 9.21 11.76 18.39
N VAL A 139 9.10 10.53 17.90
CA VAL A 139 8.68 9.42 18.73
C VAL A 139 9.94 8.90 19.36
N GLU A 140 10.12 9.21 20.64
CA GLU A 140 11.12 8.56 21.46
C GLU A 140 10.92 7.04 21.37
N SER A 141 12.03 6.30 21.41
CA SER A 141 11.99 4.85 21.32
C SER A 141 11.10 4.27 22.43
N PHE A 142 10.30 3.26 22.09
CA PHE A 142 9.54 2.49 23.08
C PHE A 142 10.45 1.81 24.12
N ARG A 143 11.75 1.71 23.85
CA ARG A 143 12.75 1.21 24.81
C ARG A 143 13.14 2.24 25.86
N THR A 144 12.94 3.52 25.60
CA THR A 144 13.35 4.63 26.47
C THR A 144 12.18 5.29 27.18
N ILE A 145 10.99 5.30 26.56
CA ILE A 145 9.80 5.85 27.19
C ILE A 145 9.33 5.01 28.38
N LYS A 146 8.55 5.63 29.27
CA LYS A 146 8.02 4.95 30.45
C LYS A 146 6.90 3.99 30.09
N GLU A 147 6.67 2.97 30.94
CA GLU A 147 5.65 1.97 30.69
C GLU A 147 4.22 2.53 30.59
N GLU A 148 3.93 3.64 31.29
CA GLU A 148 2.62 4.29 31.20
C GLU A 148 2.35 4.86 29.81
N GLU A 149 3.42 5.18 29.06
CA GLU A 149 3.40 5.76 27.73
C GLU A 149 3.37 4.69 26.62
N HIS A 150 3.43 3.40 26.98
CA HIS A 150 3.16 2.28 26.07
C HIS A 150 1.67 2.23 25.70
N THR A 151 1.25 3.16 24.83
CA THR A 151 -0.14 3.38 24.43
C THR A 151 -0.33 3.12 22.95
N MET A 152 -1.58 2.82 22.56
CA MET A 152 -1.92 2.65 21.14
C MET A 152 -1.64 3.90 20.31
N GLN A 153 -1.83 5.09 20.90
CA GLN A 153 -1.56 6.35 20.21
C GLN A 153 -0.08 6.54 19.88
N ASN A 154 0.83 6.15 20.79
CA ASN A 154 2.26 6.19 20.51
C ASN A 154 2.68 5.13 19.48
N LEU A 155 2.03 3.95 19.46
CA LEU A 155 2.23 2.97 18.40
C LEU A 155 1.77 3.50 17.04
N GLU A 156 0.62 4.19 16.99
CA GLU A 156 0.13 4.84 15.77
C GLU A 156 1.14 5.85 15.22
N ARG A 157 1.71 6.70 16.09
CA ARG A 157 2.76 7.65 15.70
C ARG A 157 4.02 6.96 15.22
N LEU A 158 4.48 5.92 15.93
CA LEU A 158 5.65 5.14 15.57
C LEU A 158 5.50 4.50 14.18
N VAL A 159 4.35 3.86 13.91
CA VAL A 159 4.07 3.24 12.61
C VAL A 159 4.09 4.26 11.49
N LEU A 160 3.49 5.44 11.70
CA LEU A 160 3.51 6.52 10.70
C LEU A 160 4.94 7.02 10.46
N ASN A 161 5.71 7.31 11.52
CA ASN A 161 7.11 7.75 11.42
C ASN A 161 7.99 6.72 10.71
N ARG A 162 7.83 5.43 11.00
CA ARG A 162 8.57 4.39 10.29
C ARG A 162 8.16 4.28 8.83
N ALA A 163 6.88 4.45 8.52
CA ALA A 163 6.43 4.48 7.13
C ALA A 163 6.99 5.70 6.38
N VAL A 164 7.16 6.84 7.05
CA VAL A 164 7.88 8.03 6.55
C VAL A 164 9.34 7.72 6.28
N GLU A 165 10.08 7.37 7.32
CA GLU A 165 11.53 7.24 7.26
C GLU A 165 11.95 6.23 6.18
N ASN A 166 11.21 5.14 6.07
CA ASN A 166 11.46 4.07 5.09
C ASN A 166 10.74 4.28 3.75
N SER A 167 10.06 5.42 3.56
CA SER A 167 9.31 5.75 2.34
C SER A 167 8.33 4.65 1.89
N LEU A 168 7.66 4.01 2.84
CA LEU A 168 6.71 2.93 2.60
C LEU A 168 5.44 3.49 1.93
N ARG A 169 5.28 3.20 0.64
CA ARG A 169 4.07 3.55 -0.11
C ARG A 169 2.94 2.56 0.15
N GLU A 170 3.27 1.27 0.09
CA GLU A 170 2.39 0.14 0.35
C GLU A 170 3.10 -0.81 1.31
N PHE A 171 2.36 -1.39 2.26
CA PHE A 171 2.92 -2.31 3.25
C PHE A 171 1.85 -3.26 3.80
N THR A 172 2.30 -4.36 4.40
CA THR A 172 1.45 -5.32 5.11
C THR A 172 1.85 -5.38 6.58
N VAL A 173 1.06 -6.08 7.40
CA VAL A 173 1.44 -6.35 8.80
C VAL A 173 2.80 -7.04 8.87
N SER A 174 3.08 -8.00 7.99
CA SER A 174 4.36 -8.73 7.97
C SER A 174 5.54 -7.79 7.73
N VAL A 175 5.40 -6.81 6.83
CA VAL A 175 6.46 -5.79 6.60
C VAL A 175 6.71 -4.96 7.86
N LEU A 176 5.66 -4.55 8.57
CA LEU A 176 5.81 -3.78 9.81
C LEU A 176 6.44 -4.59 10.95
N ARG A 177 6.19 -5.91 11.00
CA ARG A 177 6.77 -6.80 12.02
C ARG A 177 8.27 -7.04 11.86
N VAL A 178 8.82 -6.80 10.68
CA VAL A 178 10.28 -6.83 10.47
C VAL A 178 10.97 -5.67 11.21
N ASP A 179 10.26 -4.57 11.44
CA ASP A 179 10.75 -3.46 12.24
C ASP A 179 10.73 -3.85 13.73
N ARG A 180 11.94 -4.00 14.30
CA ARG A 180 12.14 -4.42 15.69
C ARG A 180 11.49 -3.47 16.70
N GLU A 181 11.38 -2.20 16.37
CA GLU A 181 10.82 -1.21 17.26
C GLU A 181 9.29 -1.27 17.27
N ILE A 182 8.67 -1.47 16.11
CA ILE A 182 7.21 -1.67 16.00
C ILE A 182 6.80 -2.98 16.70
N GLU A 183 7.53 -4.08 16.46
CA GLU A 183 7.27 -5.37 17.09
C GLU A 183 7.41 -5.27 18.62
N TYR A 184 8.46 -4.60 19.10
CA TYR A 184 8.69 -4.36 20.52
C TYR A 184 7.59 -3.50 21.15
N ALA A 185 7.23 -2.38 20.52
CA ALA A 185 6.15 -1.50 21.00
C ALA A 185 4.81 -2.24 21.10
N ALA A 186 4.46 -3.04 20.10
CA ALA A 186 3.26 -3.88 20.12
C ALA A 186 3.31 -4.92 21.23
N LYS A 187 4.47 -5.55 21.47
CA LYS A 187 4.68 -6.48 22.59
C LYS A 187 4.49 -5.80 23.95
N CYS A 188 5.05 -4.62 24.17
CA CYS A 188 4.87 -3.84 25.40
C CYS A 188 3.40 -3.54 25.68
N ILE A 189 2.64 -3.13 24.67
CA ILE A 189 1.20 -2.86 24.79
C ILE A 189 0.43 -4.14 25.15
N VAL A 190 0.78 -5.27 24.56
CA VAL A 190 0.15 -6.58 24.88
C VAL A 190 0.42 -6.97 26.34
N MET A 191 1.66 -6.88 26.80
CA MET A 191 2.04 -7.23 28.18
C MET A 191 1.32 -6.35 29.21
N ARG A 192 1.25 -5.04 28.96
CA ARG A 192 0.52 -4.11 29.82
C ARG A 192 -0.98 -4.43 29.88
N GLY A 193 -1.57 -4.88 28.77
CA GLY A 193 -2.96 -5.33 28.74
C GLY A 193 -3.22 -6.54 29.65
N ARG A 194 -2.28 -7.50 29.68
CA ARG A 194 -2.37 -8.69 30.56
C ARG A 194 -2.28 -8.32 32.03
N GLN A 195 -1.30 -7.48 32.41
CA GLN A 195 -1.14 -7.03 33.80
C GLN A 195 -2.38 -6.32 34.34
N LYS A 196 -3.02 -5.46 33.54
CA LYS A 196 -4.28 -4.80 33.94
C LYS A 196 -5.41 -5.81 34.17
N SER A 197 -5.50 -6.80 33.29
CA SER A 197 -6.52 -7.86 33.39
C SER A 197 -6.36 -8.68 34.68
N GLU A 198 -5.11 -8.93 35.10
CA GLU A 198 -4.79 -9.63 36.34
C GLU A 198 -5.08 -8.77 37.57
N GLN A 199 -4.72 -7.48 37.54
CA GLN A 199 -5.00 -6.55 38.63
C GLN A 199 -6.51 -6.38 38.87
N ASP A 200 -7.30 -6.25 37.79
CA ASP A 200 -8.75 -6.12 37.87
C ASP A 200 -9.43 -7.38 38.48
N GLN A 201 -8.82 -8.56 38.34
CA GLN A 201 -9.29 -9.78 38.99
C GLN A 201 -9.00 -9.82 40.50
N VAL A 202 -7.88 -9.24 40.95
CA VAL A 202 -7.51 -9.21 42.37
C VAL A 202 -8.39 -8.24 43.14
N ASP A 203 -8.67 -7.08 42.55
CA ASP A 203 -9.49 -6.02 43.17
C ASP A 203 -11.01 -6.29 43.05
N GLY A 204 -11.42 -7.18 42.14
CA GLY A 204 -12.81 -7.63 41.93
C GLY A 204 -13.38 -8.62 42.96
N LYS A 205 -12.67 -8.88 44.06
CA LYS A 205 -13.16 -9.67 45.21
C LYS A 205 -14.35 -8.98 45.90
N ASN A 206 -15.56 -9.14 45.36
CA ASN A 206 -16.75 -9.49 46.18
C ASN A 206 -18.09 -9.65 45.46
N ARG A 207 -18.21 -9.52 44.13
CA ARG A 207 -19.52 -9.72 43.51
C ARG A 207 -19.45 -10.42 42.16
N VAL A 208 -19.80 -11.71 42.18
CA VAL A 208 -20.82 -12.35 41.33
C VAL A 208 -20.37 -13.70 40.70
N SER A 209 -21.13 -14.72 41.10
CA SER A 209 -21.46 -16.04 40.53
C SER A 209 -20.51 -16.75 39.55
N ALA A 210 -20.16 -17.96 39.99
CA ALA A 210 -19.33 -18.99 39.37
C ALA A 210 -19.92 -19.66 38.11
N SER A 211 -20.43 -18.92 37.13
CA SER A 211 -20.97 -19.55 35.92
C SER A 211 -20.60 -18.75 34.66
N GLU A 212 -19.32 -18.70 34.35
CA GLU A 212 -18.80 -18.72 32.97
C GLU A 212 -17.28 -18.77 33.08
N VAL A 213 -16.75 -19.96 33.34
CA VAL A 213 -15.33 -20.25 33.09
C VAL A 213 -15.15 -20.17 31.59
N SER A 214 -14.92 -18.95 31.09
CA SER A 214 -14.50 -18.75 29.71
C SER A 214 -13.21 -19.57 29.58
N MET A 215 -13.24 -20.65 28.80
CA MET A 215 -12.05 -21.35 28.37
C MET A 215 -11.24 -20.38 27.52
N GLY A 216 -10.45 -19.54 28.21
CA GLY A 216 -9.57 -18.57 27.64
C GLY A 216 -8.51 -19.34 26.86
N THR A 217 -8.73 -19.49 25.57
CA THR A 217 -7.69 -19.91 24.64
C THR A 217 -6.59 -18.86 24.75
N SER A 218 -5.54 -19.16 25.53
CA SER A 218 -4.33 -18.35 25.60
C SER A 218 -3.77 -18.28 24.18
N TRP A 219 -3.94 -17.13 23.53
CA TRP A 219 -3.40 -16.92 22.20
C TRP A 219 -1.87 -16.90 22.30
N SER A 220 -1.18 -17.42 21.29
CA SER A 220 0.27 -17.26 21.25
C SER A 220 0.61 -15.77 21.20
N GLN A 221 1.69 -15.38 21.88
CA GLN A 221 2.14 -13.99 21.96
C GLN A 221 2.26 -13.34 20.58
N SER A 222 2.73 -14.08 19.58
CA SER A 222 2.82 -13.60 18.19
C SER A 222 1.46 -13.23 17.60
N ILE A 223 0.39 -13.96 17.93
CA ILE A 223 -0.95 -13.64 17.42
C ILE A 223 -1.50 -12.39 18.09
N GLU A 224 -1.28 -12.22 19.39
CA GLU A 224 -1.66 -11.00 20.11
C GLU A 224 -0.94 -9.76 19.58
N ILE A 225 0.37 -9.87 19.32
CA ILE A 225 1.14 -8.79 18.67
C ILE A 225 0.54 -8.44 17.30
N CYS A 226 0.25 -9.45 16.47
CA CYS A 226 -0.38 -9.23 15.17
C CYS A 226 -1.75 -8.53 15.29
N ARG A 227 -2.55 -8.89 16.30
CA ARG A 227 -3.84 -8.26 16.58
C ARG A 227 -3.69 -6.81 17.02
N THR A 228 -2.72 -6.51 17.86
CA THR A 228 -2.39 -5.15 18.31
C THR A 228 -1.99 -4.27 17.12
N ILE A 229 -1.10 -4.75 16.25
CA ILE A 229 -0.72 -4.03 15.02
C ILE A 229 -1.93 -3.83 14.10
N ARG A 230 -2.75 -4.87 13.86
CA ARG A 230 -3.98 -4.74 13.05
C ARG A 230 -4.97 -3.73 13.64
N SER A 231 -5.09 -3.70 14.97
CA SER A 231 -5.94 -2.73 15.68
C SER A 231 -5.42 -1.30 15.48
N CYS A 232 -4.10 -1.09 15.61
CA CYS A 232 -3.44 0.17 15.29
C CYS A 232 -3.71 0.61 13.84
N LEU A 233 -3.53 -0.28 12.87
CA LEU A 233 -3.76 0.02 11.46
C LEU A 233 -5.23 0.37 11.18
N ARG A 234 -6.17 -0.31 11.83
CA ARG A 234 -7.60 0.01 11.72
C ARG A 234 -7.89 1.43 12.24
N LYS A 235 -7.28 1.83 13.36
CA LYS A 235 -7.40 3.21 13.88
C LYS A 235 -6.80 4.23 12.89
N LEU A 236 -5.64 3.96 12.32
CA LEU A 236 -5.02 4.83 11.32
C LEU A 236 -5.87 4.97 10.04
N VAL A 237 -6.51 3.89 9.58
CA VAL A 237 -7.46 3.90 8.45
C VAL A 237 -8.69 4.75 8.79
N ASN A 238 -9.29 4.53 9.96
CA ASN A 238 -10.47 5.27 10.40
C ASN A 238 -10.20 6.78 10.58
N SER A 239 -8.99 7.12 11.00
CA SER A 239 -8.49 8.50 11.11
C SER A 239 -8.12 9.12 9.75
N GLY A 240 -8.11 8.33 8.67
CA GLY A 240 -7.82 8.79 7.32
C GLY A 240 -6.36 9.10 7.04
N LEU A 241 -5.44 8.52 7.82
CA LEU A 241 -3.99 8.75 7.72
C LEU A 241 -3.33 7.73 6.78
N ILE A 242 -3.90 6.53 6.68
CA ILE A 242 -3.53 5.49 5.71
C ILE A 242 -4.78 4.94 5.02
N LEU A 243 -4.59 4.21 3.93
CA LEU A 243 -5.64 3.53 3.17
C LEU A 243 -5.55 2.02 3.38
N HIS A 244 -6.67 1.32 3.26
CA HIS A 244 -6.72 -0.14 3.20
C HIS A 244 -7.03 -0.55 1.75
N VAL A 245 -5.97 -0.77 0.97
CA VAL A 245 -6.02 -0.90 -0.50
C VAL A 245 -6.52 -2.28 -0.94
N ASP A 246 -6.07 -3.34 -0.26
CA ASP A 246 -6.51 -4.71 -0.54
C ASP A 246 -6.90 -5.39 0.77
N ARG A 247 -8.21 -5.55 1.01
CA ARG A 247 -8.75 -6.16 2.23
C ARG A 247 -8.51 -7.66 2.32
N ALA A 248 -8.40 -8.33 1.17
CA ALA A 248 -8.20 -9.78 1.13
C ALA A 248 -6.77 -10.13 1.53
N VAL A 249 -5.80 -9.34 1.05
CA VAL A 249 -4.37 -9.54 1.33
C VAL A 249 -3.92 -8.78 2.59
N GLY A 250 -4.67 -7.77 3.03
CA GLY A 250 -4.28 -6.90 4.14
C GLY A 250 -3.17 -5.93 3.75
N VAL A 251 -3.30 -5.32 2.56
CA VAL A 251 -2.36 -4.30 2.06
C VAL A 251 -2.86 -2.91 2.44
N TYR A 252 -1.97 -2.15 3.06
CA TYR A 252 -2.19 -0.78 3.47
C TYR A 252 -1.31 0.15 2.63
N ALA A 253 -1.72 1.41 2.51
CA ALA A 253 -0.94 2.42 1.81
C ALA A 253 -0.91 3.75 2.53
N THR A 254 0.23 4.44 2.50
CA THR A 254 0.33 5.81 3.02
C THR A 254 -0.41 6.78 2.11
N VAL A 255 -1.15 7.73 2.69
CA VAL A 255 -1.75 8.82 1.90
C VAL A 255 -0.67 9.86 1.62
N GLY A 256 -0.38 10.12 0.35
CA GLY A 256 0.74 10.97 -0.02
C GLY A 256 0.60 11.56 -1.43
N ASP A 257 1.67 12.21 -1.90
CA ASP A 257 1.63 12.90 -3.20
C ASP A 257 1.46 11.90 -4.34
N TRP A 258 2.11 10.73 -4.20
CA TRP A 258 2.13 9.68 -5.20
C TRP A 258 0.74 9.15 -5.58
N ASN A 259 -0.23 9.12 -4.65
CA ASN A 259 -1.61 8.69 -4.93
C ASN A 259 -2.58 9.87 -5.10
N LEU A 260 -2.47 10.93 -4.29
CA LEU A 260 -3.37 12.08 -4.35
C LEU A 260 -3.18 12.96 -5.60
N ARG A 261 -1.95 13.10 -6.11
CA ARG A 261 -1.66 13.98 -7.26
C ARG A 261 -2.48 13.65 -8.49
N ARG A 262 -2.66 12.37 -8.80
CA ARG A 262 -3.46 11.93 -9.94
C ARG A 262 -4.93 12.29 -9.76
N LEU A 263 -5.47 12.07 -8.56
CA LEU A 263 -6.87 12.37 -8.23
C LEU A 263 -7.14 13.87 -8.23
N ILE A 264 -6.25 14.68 -7.64
CA ILE A 264 -6.37 16.15 -7.64
C ILE A 264 -6.34 16.69 -9.07
N ARG A 265 -5.39 16.24 -9.90
CA ARG A 265 -5.33 16.63 -11.33
C ARG A 265 -6.59 16.24 -12.08
N HIS A 266 -7.12 15.05 -11.84
CA HIS A 266 -8.37 14.61 -12.43
C HIS A 266 -9.54 15.52 -12.02
N CYS A 267 -9.65 15.84 -10.72
CA CYS A 267 -10.67 16.76 -10.20
C CYS A 267 -10.63 18.13 -10.88
N CYS A 268 -9.43 18.69 -11.07
CA CYS A 268 -9.22 19.96 -11.76
C CYS A 268 -9.59 19.89 -13.24
N ARG A 269 -9.21 18.81 -13.94
CA ARG A 269 -9.56 18.61 -15.36
C ARG A 269 -11.06 18.50 -15.55
N ASP A 270 -11.74 17.75 -14.69
CA ASP A 270 -13.19 17.59 -14.75
C ASP A 270 -13.92 18.92 -14.51
N ALA A 271 -13.46 19.70 -13.53
CA ALA A 271 -14.02 21.01 -13.25
C ALA A 271 -13.80 21.98 -14.42
N LEU A 272 -12.61 21.96 -15.03
CA LEU A 272 -12.32 22.74 -16.23
C LEU A 272 -13.19 22.32 -17.41
N TYR A 273 -13.38 21.02 -17.62
CA TYR A 273 -14.24 20.49 -18.66
C TYR A 273 -15.69 20.96 -18.48
N LYS A 274 -16.25 20.77 -17.27
CA LYS A 274 -17.62 21.23 -16.94
C LYS A 274 -17.80 22.73 -17.18
N TRP A 275 -16.83 23.55 -16.77
CA TRP A 275 -16.86 25.00 -16.99
C TRP A 275 -16.76 25.39 -18.47
N LYS A 276 -15.94 24.67 -19.28
CA LYS A 276 -15.89 24.89 -20.73
C LYS A 276 -17.20 24.53 -21.41
N CYS A 277 -17.86 23.46 -20.96
CA CYS A 277 -19.16 23.04 -21.50
C CYS A 277 -20.29 24.00 -21.12
N SER A 278 -20.27 24.58 -19.91
CA SER A 278 -21.29 25.54 -19.48
C SER A 278 -21.18 26.90 -20.17
N LYS A 279 -19.98 27.31 -20.60
CA LYS A 279 -19.74 28.57 -21.31
C LYS A 279 -20.41 28.70 -22.69
N LYS A 280 -21.05 27.65 -23.21
CA LYS A 280 -21.88 27.74 -24.41
C LYS A 280 -23.18 28.55 -24.20
N ARG A 281 -23.44 29.09 -22.99
CA ARG A 281 -24.59 29.93 -22.64
C ARG A 281 -24.13 31.20 -21.91
N ASP A 282 -23.81 32.25 -22.68
CA ASP A 282 -23.81 33.70 -22.36
C ASP A 282 -23.15 34.32 -21.09
N LEU A 283 -22.45 33.58 -20.23
CA LEU A 283 -21.77 34.18 -19.06
C LEU A 283 -20.23 34.23 -19.25
N VAL A 284 -19.77 35.25 -19.99
CA VAL A 284 -18.37 35.39 -20.43
C VAL A 284 -17.38 35.74 -19.30
N LYS A 285 -17.83 36.18 -18.12
CA LYS A 285 -16.92 36.76 -17.09
C LYS A 285 -16.61 35.90 -15.86
N GLU A 286 -17.26 34.75 -15.66
CA GLU A 286 -17.02 33.96 -14.44
C GLU A 286 -15.71 33.17 -14.50
N ARG A 287 -14.83 33.41 -13.52
CA ARG A 287 -13.61 32.62 -13.31
C ARG A 287 -13.97 31.26 -12.72
N LEU A 288 -13.31 30.20 -13.18
CA LEU A 288 -13.48 28.87 -12.59
C LEU A 288 -12.89 28.85 -11.18
N VAL A 289 -13.72 28.51 -10.19
CA VAL A 289 -13.32 28.34 -8.79
C VAL A 289 -13.47 26.87 -8.41
N ILE A 290 -12.45 26.32 -7.75
CA ILE A 290 -12.51 25.01 -7.10
C ILE A 290 -12.13 25.19 -5.62
N THR A 291 -12.89 24.56 -4.72
CA THR A 291 -12.53 24.55 -3.30
C THR A 291 -11.85 23.24 -2.91
N SER A 292 -11.02 23.31 -1.85
CA SER A 292 -10.39 22.12 -1.25
C SER A 292 -11.44 21.13 -0.73
N LYS A 293 -12.63 21.63 -0.34
CA LYS A 293 -13.78 20.79 0.05
C LYS A 293 -14.30 19.99 -1.15
N ASP A 294 -14.42 20.61 -2.32
CA ASP A 294 -14.92 19.92 -3.53
C ASP A 294 -13.97 18.81 -3.97
N ILE A 295 -12.66 19.09 -3.95
CA ILE A 295 -11.64 18.10 -4.26
C ILE A 295 -11.66 16.96 -3.23
N TRP A 296 -11.71 17.27 -1.94
CA TRP A 296 -11.79 16.25 -0.89
C TRP A 296 -13.04 15.37 -1.02
N LEU A 297 -14.21 15.96 -1.27
CA LEU A 297 -15.45 15.20 -1.49
C LEU A 297 -15.34 14.27 -2.70
N LYS A 298 -14.78 14.74 -3.81
CA LYS A 298 -14.53 13.89 -4.98
C LYS A 298 -13.57 12.72 -4.67
N ILE A 299 -12.50 12.98 -3.91
CA ILE A 299 -11.53 11.94 -3.53
C ILE A 299 -12.20 10.91 -2.61
N ARG A 300 -12.97 11.35 -1.61
CA ARG A 300 -13.70 10.47 -0.70
C ARG A 300 -14.68 9.54 -1.43
N ASN A 301 -15.22 10.01 -2.56
CA ASN A 301 -16.16 9.26 -3.40
C ASN A 301 -15.47 8.46 -4.52
N HIS A 302 -14.14 8.43 -4.58
CA HIS A 302 -13.42 7.70 -5.63
C HIS A 302 -13.45 6.18 -5.44
N GLY A 303 -13.50 5.72 -4.19
CA GLY A 303 -13.52 4.30 -3.82
C GLY A 303 -13.68 4.13 -2.30
N ASP A 304 -14.02 2.90 -1.87
CA ASP A 304 -14.24 2.56 -0.46
C ASP A 304 -13.02 2.83 0.42
N GLU A 305 -11.82 2.63 -0.12
CA GLU A 305 -10.55 2.86 0.56
C GLU A 305 -10.32 4.34 0.89
N TRP A 306 -10.92 5.26 0.14
CA TRP A 306 -10.82 6.71 0.32
C TRP A 306 -11.87 7.29 1.26
N ARG A 307 -12.86 6.49 1.68
CA ARG A 307 -14.04 6.95 2.44
C ARG A 307 -13.70 7.68 3.73
N HIS A 308 -12.57 7.35 4.36
CA HIS A 308 -12.15 7.90 5.64
C HIS A 308 -11.03 8.94 5.51
N VAL A 309 -10.58 9.27 4.28
CA VAL A 309 -9.42 10.15 4.08
C VAL A 309 -9.60 11.51 4.76
N ASN A 310 -8.57 11.92 5.51
CA ASN A 310 -8.62 13.13 6.32
C ASN A 310 -8.64 14.40 5.45
N LYS A 311 -9.61 15.29 5.69
CA LYS A 311 -9.76 16.55 4.93
C LYS A 311 -8.55 17.47 5.07
N THR A 312 -7.98 17.57 6.27
CA THR A 312 -6.81 18.41 6.55
C THR A 312 -5.60 17.90 5.78
N LEU A 313 -5.39 16.59 5.76
CA LEU A 313 -4.34 15.95 4.97
C LEU A 313 -4.51 16.28 3.48
N VAL A 314 -5.70 16.07 2.92
CA VAL A 314 -5.97 16.40 1.51
C VAL A 314 -5.75 17.89 1.22
N THR A 315 -6.19 18.78 2.11
CA THR A 315 -6.01 20.24 1.96
C THR A 315 -4.53 20.62 1.92
N ASN A 316 -3.71 20.03 2.80
CA ASN A 316 -2.27 20.25 2.82
C ASN A 316 -1.56 19.69 1.58
N MET A 317 -2.12 18.65 0.95
CA MET A 317 -1.60 18.11 -0.29
C MET A 317 -2.03 18.94 -1.50
N ILE A 318 -3.25 19.47 -1.50
CA ILE A 318 -3.74 20.42 -2.51
C ILE A 318 -2.84 21.66 -2.53
N SER A 319 -2.46 22.22 -1.38
CA SER A 319 -1.58 23.40 -1.33
C SER A 319 -0.18 23.14 -1.90
N LYS A 320 0.31 21.90 -1.87
CA LYS A 320 1.57 21.49 -2.51
C LYS A 320 1.41 21.22 -4.01
N ILE A 321 0.31 20.59 -4.41
CA ILE A 321 0.11 20.10 -5.78
C ILE A 321 -0.44 21.19 -6.70
N MET A 322 -1.39 22.00 -6.25
CA MET A 322 -2.07 23.00 -7.09
C MET A 322 -1.12 24.05 -7.68
N PRO A 323 -0.11 24.59 -6.97
CA PRO A 323 0.87 25.51 -7.56
C PRO A 323 1.67 24.91 -8.72
N THR A 324 1.79 23.57 -8.77
CA THR A 324 2.46 22.86 -9.88
C THR A 324 1.56 22.73 -11.12
N LEU A 325 0.29 23.13 -11.04
CA LEU A 325 -0.66 23.12 -12.14
C LEU A 325 -0.78 24.53 -12.72
N SER A 326 -0.41 24.69 -13.99
CA SER A 326 -0.44 25.99 -14.69
C SER A 326 -1.81 26.67 -14.61
N GLY A 327 -1.80 27.96 -14.30
CA GLY A 327 -2.99 28.83 -14.30
C GLY A 327 -3.82 28.81 -13.01
N TRP A 328 -3.49 28.01 -12.00
CA TRP A 328 -4.21 27.98 -10.72
C TRP A 328 -3.57 28.91 -9.69
N TYR A 329 -4.39 29.74 -9.04
CA TYR A 329 -3.97 30.70 -8.02
C TYR A 329 -4.77 30.51 -6.74
N TYR A 330 -4.10 30.63 -5.60
CA TYR A 330 -4.74 30.52 -4.29
C TYR A 330 -5.47 31.82 -3.93
N ALA A 331 -6.77 31.74 -3.70
CA ALA A 331 -7.64 32.90 -3.41
C ALA A 331 -8.12 32.94 -1.94
N GLY A 332 -7.39 32.26 -1.05
CA GLY A 332 -7.72 32.17 0.37
C GLY A 332 -8.87 31.21 0.70
N LYS A 333 -8.97 30.85 1.98
CA LYS A 333 -10.02 29.96 2.52
C LYS A 333 -10.15 28.62 1.77
N GLY A 334 -9.03 28.06 1.32
CA GLY A 334 -9.02 26.81 0.56
C GLY A 334 -9.58 26.89 -0.86
N ARG A 335 -9.75 28.09 -1.42
CA ARG A 335 -10.26 28.32 -2.79
C ARG A 335 -9.10 28.50 -3.77
N TRP A 336 -9.25 27.91 -4.95
CA TRP A 336 -8.33 28.01 -6.07
C TRP A 336 -9.06 28.51 -7.30
N ILE A 337 -8.50 29.53 -7.95
CA ILE A 337 -9.09 30.18 -9.12
C ILE A 337 -8.20 29.94 -10.33
N LEU A 338 -8.79 29.55 -11.45
CA LEU A 338 -8.08 29.47 -12.72
C LEU A 338 -8.00 30.87 -13.34
N TYR A 339 -6.81 31.46 -13.37
CA TYR A 339 -6.50 32.67 -14.13
C TYR A 339 -6.01 32.24 -15.51
N LYS A 340 -6.59 32.85 -16.55
CA LYS A 340 -6.15 32.67 -17.93
C LYS A 340 -5.33 33.86 -18.37
#